data_AF-A0A221KAZ7-F1
#
_entry.id   AF-A0A221KAZ7-F1
#
_cell.length_a   1.000
_cell.length_b   1.000
_cell.length_c   1.000
_cell.angle_alpha   90.00
_cell.angle_beta   90.00
_cell.angle_gamma   90.00
#
_symmetry.space_group_name_H-M   'P 1'
#
loop_
_entity.id
_entity.type
_entity.pdbx_description
1 polymer ?
#
loop_
_entity_poly.entity_id
_entity_poly.type
_entity_poly.pdbx_seq_one_letter_code
_entity_poly.pdbx_strand_id
1 'polypeptide(L)'
;MNIEVHQDAFLRGQVDALVTYEPVRTQLRQTGAVQVFSSADVPGTIIDTLAIRTAWLASHSAAVGHAVSAHFWALAQWQRHPEHCAPQIAPRLGLNPEAVLASYADIALPDVRANRAWLAPGLGRIHPLARQLVATMRRADILNVSPELSGWVSDAFLPAVHEQDG
;
A
#
# COMPACT_ATOMS: atom_id res chain seq x y z
N MET A 1 -6.05 -1.03 17.40
CA MET A 1 -5.08 -0.46 18.37
C MET A 1 -4.34 0.64 17.63
N ASN A 2 -4.30 1.87 18.16
CA ASN A 2 -3.83 3.05 17.43
C ASN A 2 -2.29 3.14 17.45
N ILE A 3 -1.64 3.48 16.34
CA ILE A 3 -0.17 3.52 16.18
C ILE A 3 0.52 4.44 17.20
N GLU A 4 -0.15 5.52 17.59
CA GLU A 4 0.32 6.43 18.65
C GLU A 4 0.56 5.68 19.98
N VAL A 5 -0.28 4.70 20.32
CA VAL A 5 -0.13 3.88 21.53
C VAL A 5 1.10 2.98 21.44
N HIS A 6 1.47 2.56 20.23
CA HIS A 6 2.60 1.65 20.01
C HIS A 6 3.96 2.37 20.05
N GLN A 7 4.06 3.59 19.51
CA GLN A 7 5.26 4.42 19.61
C GLN A 7 5.59 4.73 21.08
N ASP A 8 4.58 5.15 21.82
CA ASP A 8 4.66 5.46 23.24
C ASP A 8 5.10 4.24 24.09
N ALA A 9 4.56 3.06 23.77
CA ALA A 9 4.95 1.82 24.44
C ALA A 9 6.43 1.49 24.22
N PHE A 10 6.94 1.70 23.01
CA PHE A 10 8.36 1.52 22.70
C PHE A 10 9.23 2.52 23.45
N LEU A 11 8.87 3.81 23.43
CA LEU A 11 9.63 4.87 24.11
C LEU A 11 9.68 4.70 25.64
N ARG A 12 8.62 4.11 26.23
CA ARG A 12 8.57 3.77 27.66
C ARG A 12 9.24 2.43 28.00
N GLY A 13 9.84 1.74 27.04
CA GLY A 13 10.47 0.44 27.24
C GLY A 13 9.48 -0.68 27.62
N GLN A 14 8.21 -0.55 27.24
CA GLN A 14 7.17 -1.55 27.52
C GLN A 14 7.21 -2.71 26.50
N VAL A 15 7.88 -2.50 25.36
CA VAL A 15 8.13 -3.49 24.31
C VAL A 15 9.57 -3.38 23.83
N ASP A 16 10.18 -4.51 23.45
CA ASP A 16 11.56 -4.54 22.98
C ASP A 16 11.70 -4.13 21.50
N ALA A 17 10.64 -4.30 20.72
CA ALA A 17 10.61 -3.99 19.29
C ALA A 17 9.23 -3.52 18.84
N LEU A 18 9.20 -2.72 17.78
CA LEU A 18 7.98 -2.21 17.17
C LEU A 18 8.01 -2.39 15.65
N VAL A 19 6.94 -2.96 15.09
CA VAL A 19 6.69 -2.94 13.64
C VAL A 19 5.97 -1.63 13.31
N THR A 20 6.59 -0.78 12.50
CA THR A 20 6.05 0.53 12.13
C THR A 20 6.48 0.95 10.73
N TYR A 21 5.87 2.02 10.24
CA TYR A 21 6.14 2.67 8.95
C TYR A 21 6.22 4.20 9.14
N GLU A 22 6.41 4.95 8.06
CA GLU A 22 6.46 6.42 8.13
C GLU A 22 5.12 7.03 8.57
N PRO A 23 5.13 8.16 9.30
CA PRO A 23 6.28 8.95 9.73
C PRO A 23 6.95 8.44 11.03
N VAL A 24 6.34 7.48 11.71
CA VAL A 24 6.77 7.00 13.04
C VAL A 24 8.15 6.34 12.98
N ARG A 25 8.48 5.65 11.88
CA ARG A 25 9.82 5.10 11.63
C ARG A 25 10.89 6.19 11.75
N THR A 26 10.74 7.31 11.03
CA THR A 26 11.72 8.42 11.09
C THR A 26 11.78 9.04 12.49
N GLN A 27 10.64 9.27 13.13
CA GLN A 27 10.59 9.85 14.48
C GLN A 27 11.34 8.97 15.50
N LEU A 28 11.11 7.65 15.49
CA LEU A 28 11.82 6.74 16.39
C LEU A 28 13.32 6.70 16.13
N ARG A 29 13.75 6.73 14.86
CA ARG A 29 15.19 6.78 14.52
C ARG A 29 15.86 8.04 15.05
N GLN A 30 15.16 9.18 15.08
CA GLN A 30 15.67 10.41 15.68
C GLN A 30 15.86 10.31 17.20
N THR A 31 15.11 9.42 17.87
CA THR A 31 15.27 9.11 19.30
C THR A 31 16.34 8.05 19.59
N GLY A 32 17.08 7.59 18.58
CA GLY A 32 18.14 6.59 18.72
C GLY A 32 17.69 5.14 18.52
N ALA A 33 16.44 4.90 18.12
CA ALA A 33 15.98 3.55 17.78
C ALA A 33 16.76 2.98 16.58
N VAL A 34 17.08 1.69 16.65
CA VAL A 34 17.83 0.98 15.61
C VAL A 34 16.88 0.16 14.75
N GLN A 35 16.98 0.28 13.43
CA GLN A 35 16.23 -0.56 12.50
C GLN A 35 16.91 -1.93 12.40
N VAL A 36 16.18 -2.98 12.79
CA VAL A 36 16.66 -4.38 12.74
C VAL A 36 16.21 -5.13 11.49
N PHE A 37 15.16 -4.64 10.81
CA PHE A 37 14.60 -5.22 9.60
C PHE A 37 13.86 -4.15 8.79
N SER A 38 13.90 -4.23 7.46
CA SER A 38 13.09 -3.39 6.58
C SER A 38 12.27 -4.24 5.62
N SER A 39 11.02 -3.84 5.36
CA SER A 39 10.23 -4.45 4.27
C SER A 39 10.88 -4.25 2.89
N ALA A 40 11.82 -3.30 2.75
CA ALA A 40 12.65 -3.16 1.55
C ALA A 40 13.52 -4.40 1.27
N ASP A 41 13.85 -5.19 2.31
CA ASP A 41 14.63 -6.43 2.19
C ASP A 41 13.79 -7.61 1.67
N VAL A 42 12.45 -7.45 1.63
CA VAL A 42 11.48 -8.45 1.17
C VAL A 42 10.50 -7.84 0.15
N PRO A 43 10.98 -7.37 -1.02
CA PRO A 43 10.18 -6.59 -1.95
C PRO A 43 8.98 -7.37 -2.50
N GLY A 44 7.84 -6.69 -2.61
CA GLY A 44 6.60 -7.28 -3.16
C GLY A 44 5.88 -8.25 -2.21
N THR A 45 6.15 -8.17 -0.90
CA THR A 45 5.43 -8.95 0.12
C THR A 45 4.34 -8.17 0.84
N ILE A 46 4.52 -6.84 0.95
CA ILE A 46 3.53 -5.91 1.50
C ILE A 46 3.02 -5.06 0.35
N ILE A 47 1.71 -5.12 0.10
CA ILE A 47 1.04 -4.36 -0.95
C ILE A 47 -0.25 -3.74 -0.39
N ASP A 48 -0.55 -2.53 -0.83
CA ASP A 48 -1.85 -1.92 -0.59
C ASP A 48 -2.83 -2.36 -1.69
N THR A 49 -4.08 -2.63 -1.28
CA THR A 49 -5.13 -3.09 -2.20
C THR A 49 -6.39 -2.26 -2.05
N LEU A 50 -7.04 -1.94 -3.17
CA LEU A 50 -8.40 -1.39 -3.18
C LEU A 50 -9.41 -2.55 -3.27
N ALA A 51 -10.07 -2.85 -2.16
CA ALA A 51 -11.11 -3.88 -2.11
C ALA A 51 -12.51 -3.26 -2.21
N ILE A 52 -13.34 -3.79 -3.11
CA ILE A 52 -14.70 -3.31 -3.34
C ILE A 52 -15.66 -4.49 -3.20
N ARG A 53 -16.78 -4.28 -2.52
CA ARG A 53 -17.84 -5.31 -2.39
C ARG A 53 -18.46 -5.58 -3.77
N THR A 54 -18.47 -6.84 -4.19
CA THR A 54 -19.02 -7.25 -5.50
C THR A 54 -20.46 -6.78 -5.73
N ALA A 55 -21.31 -6.84 -4.70
CA ALA A 55 -22.70 -6.38 -4.78
C ALA A 55 -22.81 -4.87 -5.06
N TRP A 56 -21.86 -4.07 -4.57
CA TRP A 56 -21.84 -2.63 -4.82
C TRP A 56 -21.29 -2.31 -6.21
N LEU A 57 -20.30 -3.09 -6.67
CA LEU A 57 -19.70 -2.95 -7.99
C LEU A 57 -20.71 -3.10 -9.13
N ALA A 58 -21.70 -3.98 -8.97
CA ALA A 58 -22.72 -4.25 -9.99
C ALA A 58 -23.53 -3.00 -10.40
N SER A 59 -23.80 -2.09 -9.45
CA SER A 59 -24.56 -0.86 -9.70
C SER A 59 -23.71 0.42 -9.78
N HIS A 60 -22.40 0.33 -9.50
CA HIS A 60 -21.50 1.49 -9.41
C HIS A 60 -20.22 1.34 -10.24
N SER A 61 -20.20 0.45 -11.24
CA SER A 61 -19.03 0.18 -12.08
C SER A 61 -18.42 1.46 -12.69
N ALA A 62 -19.26 2.39 -13.16
CA ALA A 62 -18.81 3.67 -13.70
C ALA A 62 -18.12 4.55 -12.65
N ALA A 63 -18.68 4.63 -11.43
CA ALA A 63 -18.08 5.39 -10.33
C ALA A 63 -16.74 4.79 -9.89
N VAL A 64 -16.63 3.46 -9.87
CA VAL A 64 -15.38 2.75 -9.59
C VAL A 64 -14.34 3.05 -10.66
N GLY A 65 -14.69 2.92 -11.94
CA GLY A 65 -13.78 3.24 -13.04
C GLY A 65 -13.29 4.69 -12.99
N HIS A 66 -14.18 5.62 -12.63
CA HIS A 66 -13.82 7.03 -12.45
C HIS A 66 -12.84 7.22 -11.28
N ALA A 67 -13.11 6.62 -10.12
CA ALA A 67 -12.23 6.73 -8.96
C ALA A 67 -10.83 6.13 -9.22
N VAL A 68 -10.76 4.97 -9.89
CA VAL A 68 -9.50 4.34 -10.29
C VAL A 68 -8.74 5.23 -11.28
N SER A 69 -9.44 5.80 -12.27
CA SER A 69 -8.81 6.72 -13.23
C SER A 69 -8.29 7.99 -12.56
N ALA A 70 -9.06 8.58 -11.63
CA ALA A 70 -8.65 9.75 -10.87
C ALA A 70 -7.42 9.46 -9.98
N HIS A 71 -7.33 8.26 -9.40
CA HIS A 71 -6.15 7.83 -8.66
C HIS A 71 -4.90 7.82 -9.54
N PHE A 72 -4.95 7.21 -10.73
CA PHE A 72 -3.79 7.18 -11.63
C PHE A 72 -3.44 8.55 -12.20
N TRP A 73 -4.45 9.41 -12.42
CA TRP A 73 -4.20 10.81 -12.77
C TRP A 73 -3.43 11.53 -11.65
N ALA A 74 -3.86 11.39 -10.39
CA ALA A 74 -3.18 11.98 -9.24
C ALA A 74 -1.77 11.40 -9.03
N LEU A 75 -1.58 10.10 -9.26
CA LEU A 75 -0.28 9.45 -9.22
C LEU A 75 0.66 10.05 -10.28
N ALA A 76 0.19 10.26 -11.50
CA ALA A 76 0.98 10.89 -12.55
C ALA A 76 1.36 12.34 -12.20
N GLN A 77 0.48 13.09 -11.54
CA GLN A 77 0.81 14.42 -11.01
C GLN A 77 1.90 14.34 -9.94
N TRP A 78 1.76 13.40 -8.98
CA TRP A 78 2.75 13.17 -7.94
C TRP A 78 4.12 12.80 -8.51
N GLN A 79 4.18 11.92 -9.51
CA GLN A 79 5.44 11.50 -10.13
C GLN A 79 6.14 12.63 -10.90
N ARG A 80 5.37 13.55 -11.51
CA ARG A 80 5.90 14.67 -12.31
C ARG A 80 6.26 15.89 -11.44
N HIS A 81 5.45 16.16 -10.42
CA HIS A 81 5.49 17.40 -9.62
C HIS A 81 5.26 17.16 -8.12
N PRO A 82 6.06 16.30 -7.46
CA PRO A 82 5.83 15.93 -6.07
C PRO A 82 5.88 17.13 -5.13
N GLU A 83 6.74 18.12 -5.41
CA GLU A 83 6.85 19.37 -4.64
C GLU A 83 5.57 20.23 -4.69
N HIS A 84 4.81 20.17 -5.79
CA HIS A 84 3.53 20.88 -5.91
C HIS A 84 2.38 20.10 -5.25
N CYS A 85 2.46 18.76 -5.23
CA CYS A 85 1.45 17.90 -4.60
C CYS A 85 1.61 17.82 -3.08
N ALA A 86 2.83 17.83 -2.56
CA ALA A 86 3.12 17.62 -1.13
C ALA A 86 2.35 18.58 -0.18
N PRO A 87 2.21 19.89 -0.47
CA PRO A 87 1.40 20.79 0.36
C PRO A 87 -0.09 20.42 0.44
N GLN A 88 -0.63 19.77 -0.59
CA GLN A 88 -2.03 19.33 -0.63
C GLN A 88 -2.25 18.05 0.19
N ILE A 89 -1.23 17.19 0.27
CA ILE A 89 -1.26 15.91 1.00
C ILE A 89 -0.96 16.11 2.49
N ALA A 90 -0.07 17.06 2.81
CA ALA A 90 0.42 17.37 4.16
C ALA A 90 -0.67 17.41 5.25
N PRO A 91 -1.81 18.13 5.09
CA PRO A 91 -2.84 18.19 6.11
C PRO A 91 -3.48 16.84 6.42
N ARG A 92 -3.61 15.97 5.41
CA ARG A 92 -4.22 14.64 5.57
C ARG A 92 -3.34 13.70 6.39
N LEU A 93 -2.02 13.89 6.30
CA LEU A 93 -1.01 13.09 6.99
C LEU A 93 -0.54 13.72 8.31
N GLY A 94 -0.91 14.97 8.61
CA GLY A 94 -0.40 15.71 9.76
C GLY A 94 1.11 16.01 9.66
N LEU A 95 1.62 16.15 8.43
CA LEU A 95 3.03 16.37 8.13
C LEU A 95 3.26 17.74 7.50
N ASN A 96 4.51 18.23 7.53
CA ASN A 96 4.91 19.34 6.66
C ASN A 96 5.25 18.80 5.25
N PRO A 97 5.30 19.65 4.20
CA PRO A 97 5.51 19.19 2.82
C PRO A 97 6.81 18.40 2.61
N GLU A 98 7.91 18.80 3.25
CA GLU A 98 9.20 18.10 3.15
C GLU A 98 9.11 16.68 3.71
N ALA A 99 8.44 16.52 4.86
CA ALA A 99 8.21 15.22 5.49
C ALA A 99 7.26 14.34 4.66
N VAL A 100 6.35 14.92 3.86
CA VAL A 100 5.57 14.16 2.88
C VAL A 100 6.49 13.59 1.82
N LEU A 101 7.34 14.41 1.18
CA LEU A 101 8.28 13.94 0.16
C LEU A 101 9.15 12.79 0.70
N ALA A 102 9.70 12.95 1.90
CA ALA A 102 10.50 11.94 2.56
C ALA A 102 9.72 10.64 2.84
N SER A 103 8.45 10.75 3.28
CA SER A 103 7.61 9.58 3.59
C SER A 103 7.30 8.71 2.38
N TYR A 104 7.24 9.32 1.19
CA TYR A 104 6.97 8.62 -0.07
C TYR A 104 8.23 8.11 -0.77
N ALA A 105 9.44 8.51 -0.35
CA ALA A 105 10.69 8.15 -1.02
C ALA A 105 10.97 6.63 -1.04
N ASP A 106 10.56 5.92 0.00
CA ASP A 106 10.74 4.47 0.13
C ASP A 106 9.48 3.67 -0.30
N ILE A 107 8.47 4.35 -0.86
CA ILE A 107 7.21 3.71 -1.27
C ILE A 107 7.22 3.53 -2.78
N ALA A 108 7.16 2.26 -3.21
CA ALA A 108 6.88 1.96 -4.60
C ALA A 108 5.40 2.24 -4.90
N LEU A 109 5.12 3.25 -5.71
CA LEU A 109 3.78 3.57 -6.20
C LEU A 109 3.61 2.99 -7.62
N PRO A 110 2.98 1.80 -7.79
CA PRO A 110 2.89 1.14 -9.09
C PRO A 110 1.98 1.92 -10.04
N ASP A 111 2.47 2.16 -11.25
CA ASP A 111 1.67 2.71 -12.35
C ASP A 111 0.63 1.71 -12.89
N VAL A 112 -0.11 2.10 -13.93
CA VAL A 112 -1.12 1.24 -14.58
C VAL A 112 -0.51 -0.05 -15.12
N ARG A 113 0.69 0.02 -15.71
CA ARG A 113 1.37 -1.14 -16.31
C ARG A 113 1.80 -2.13 -15.23
N ALA A 114 2.37 -1.65 -14.14
CA ALA A 114 2.74 -2.43 -12.98
C ALA A 114 1.50 -3.08 -12.36
N ASN A 115 0.42 -2.32 -12.13
CA ASN A 115 -0.84 -2.89 -11.62
C ASN A 115 -1.39 -3.99 -12.52
N ARG A 116 -1.36 -3.82 -13.84
CA ARG A 116 -1.78 -4.88 -14.77
C ARG A 116 -0.91 -6.14 -14.64
N ALA A 117 0.39 -6.00 -14.48
CA ALA A 117 1.29 -7.15 -14.24
C ALA A 117 0.99 -7.85 -12.89
N TRP A 118 0.56 -7.10 -11.87
CA TRP A 118 0.16 -7.66 -10.58
C TRP A 118 -1.19 -8.39 -10.64
N LEU A 119 -2.15 -7.82 -11.37
CA LEU A 119 -3.55 -8.26 -11.43
C LEU A 119 -3.86 -9.24 -12.57
N ALA A 120 -2.92 -9.44 -13.51
CA ALA A 120 -3.10 -10.30 -14.68
C ALA A 120 -3.70 -11.66 -14.30
N PRO A 121 -4.83 -12.08 -14.92
CA PRO A 121 -5.42 -13.38 -14.66
C PRO A 121 -4.42 -14.52 -14.92
N GLY A 122 -4.28 -15.45 -13.98
CA GLY A 122 -3.42 -16.65 -14.09
C GLY A 122 -1.91 -16.42 -14.03
N LEU A 123 -1.41 -15.26 -14.46
CA LEU A 123 0.03 -14.92 -14.51
C LEU A 123 0.43 -13.80 -13.53
N GLY A 124 -0.54 -13.15 -12.90
CA GLY A 124 -0.32 -12.04 -11.98
C GLY A 124 0.32 -12.48 -10.66
N ARG A 125 1.13 -11.59 -10.08
CA ARG A 125 1.89 -11.84 -8.84
C ARG A 125 1.01 -11.95 -7.58
N ILE A 126 -0.23 -11.46 -7.65
CA ILE A 126 -1.12 -11.41 -6.49
C ILE A 126 -1.60 -12.78 -6.02
N HIS A 127 -1.88 -13.73 -6.93
CA HIS A 127 -2.38 -15.06 -6.55
C HIS A 127 -1.32 -15.90 -5.80
N PRO A 128 -0.06 -16.01 -6.28
CA PRO A 128 1.01 -16.65 -5.51
C PRO A 128 1.20 -16.02 -4.13
N LEU A 129 1.21 -14.68 -4.05
CA LEU A 129 1.38 -13.96 -2.79
C LEU A 129 0.22 -14.25 -1.81
N ALA A 130 -1.02 -14.21 -2.29
CA ALA A 130 -2.20 -14.54 -1.49
C ALA A 130 -2.16 -15.98 -0.96
N ARG A 131 -1.72 -16.95 -1.78
CA ARG A 131 -1.53 -18.34 -1.32
C ARG A 131 -0.49 -18.45 -0.22
N GLN A 132 0.65 -17.76 -0.36
CA GLN A 132 1.69 -17.73 0.67
C GLN A 132 1.19 -17.08 1.96
N LEU A 133 0.41 -16.01 1.85
CA LEU A 133 -0.21 -15.35 3.00
C LEU A 133 -1.20 -16.28 3.71
N VAL A 134 -2.10 -16.94 2.97
CA VAL A 134 -3.04 -17.94 3.53
C VAL A 134 -2.28 -19.05 4.26
N ALA A 135 -1.23 -19.61 3.65
CA ALA A 135 -0.41 -20.65 4.30
C ALA A 135 0.25 -20.15 5.59
N THR A 136 0.70 -18.89 5.61
CA THR A 136 1.30 -18.27 6.79
C THR A 136 0.28 -18.03 7.90
N MET A 137 -0.88 -17.47 7.56
CA MET A 137 -1.97 -17.21 8.51
C MET A 137 -2.54 -18.50 9.09
N ARG A 138 -2.57 -19.61 8.32
CA ARG A 138 -2.97 -20.92 8.83
C ARG A 138 -1.96 -21.49 9.81
N ARG A 139 -0.66 -21.39 9.51
CA ARG A 139 0.39 -21.82 10.46
C ARG A 139 0.41 -21.00 11.74
N ALA A 140 -0.09 -19.77 11.69
CA ALA A 140 -0.22 -18.88 12.84
C ALA A 140 -1.61 -18.96 13.53
N ASP A 141 -2.47 -19.91 13.14
CA ASP A 141 -3.84 -20.06 13.66
C ASP A 141 -4.72 -18.80 13.57
N ILE A 142 -4.42 -17.91 12.62
CA ILE A 142 -5.24 -16.71 12.32
C ILE A 142 -6.42 -17.09 11.40
N LEU A 143 -6.20 -18.06 10.49
CA LEU A 143 -7.24 -18.56 9.58
C LEU A 143 -7.57 -20.02 9.87
N ASN A 144 -8.84 -20.26 10.19
CA ASN A 144 -9.38 -21.61 10.37
C ASN A 144 -9.69 -22.31 9.04
N VAL A 145 -10.08 -21.53 8.02
CA VAL A 145 -10.48 -22.03 6.70
C VAL A 145 -9.67 -21.33 5.63
N SER A 146 -9.17 -22.09 4.65
CA SER A 146 -8.54 -21.54 3.45
C SER A 146 -9.63 -20.94 2.55
N PRO A 147 -9.57 -19.63 2.24
CA PRO A 147 -10.52 -19.04 1.32
C PRO A 147 -10.26 -19.49 -0.12
N GLU A 148 -11.32 -19.54 -0.92
CA GLU A 148 -11.22 -19.70 -2.37
C GLU A 148 -10.75 -18.37 -2.98
N LEU A 149 -9.58 -18.38 -3.61
CA LEU A 149 -8.91 -17.16 -4.09
C LEU A 149 -9.31 -16.78 -5.53
N SER A 150 -10.07 -17.63 -6.23
CA SER A 150 -10.51 -17.34 -7.59
C SER A 150 -11.47 -16.14 -7.63
N GLY A 151 -11.30 -15.27 -8.63
CA GLY A 151 -12.17 -14.12 -8.86
C GLY A 151 -12.01 -12.94 -7.90
N TRP A 152 -10.98 -12.92 -7.05
CA TRP A 152 -10.74 -11.82 -6.10
C TRP A 152 -10.14 -10.57 -6.72
N VAL A 153 -9.53 -10.71 -7.90
CA VAL A 153 -8.77 -9.65 -8.56
C VAL A 153 -9.35 -9.35 -9.92
N SER A 154 -9.33 -8.08 -10.29
CA SER A 154 -9.83 -7.60 -11.58
C SER A 154 -8.97 -6.43 -12.04
N ASP A 155 -8.47 -6.52 -13.26
CA ASP A 155 -7.78 -5.43 -13.96
C ASP A 155 -8.73 -4.63 -14.87
N ALA A 156 -10.02 -4.99 -14.94
CA ALA A 156 -11.00 -4.43 -15.86
C ALA A 156 -11.30 -2.92 -15.63
N PHE A 157 -10.95 -2.41 -14.45
CA PHE A 157 -11.14 -1.00 -14.10
C PHE A 157 -9.86 -0.15 -14.25
N LEU A 158 -8.74 -0.79 -14.63
CA LEU A 158 -7.51 -0.05 -14.91
C LEU A 158 -7.67 0.79 -16.19
N PRO A 159 -7.12 2.01 -16.24
CA PRO A 159 -7.09 2.81 -17.45
C PRO A 159 -6.39 2.08 -18.62
N ALA A 160 -6.69 2.52 -19.84
CA ALA A 160 -5.90 2.11 -20.99
C ALA A 160 -4.44 2.58 -20.82
N VAL A 161 -3.49 1.77 -21.28
CA VAL A 161 -2.08 2.17 -21.32
C VAL A 161 -1.84 2.77 -22.70
N HIS A 162 -1.51 4.05 -22.76
CA HIS A 162 -1.11 4.71 -23.99
C HIS A 162 0.43 4.68 -24.09
N GLU A 163 0.97 4.44 -25.28
CA GLU A 163 2.42 4.25 -25.52
C GLU A 163 3.31 5.45 -25.17
N GLN A 164 2.74 6.58 -24.71
CA GLN A 164 3.47 7.82 -24.42
C GLN A 164 3.71 8.11 -22.93
N ASP A 165 3.31 7.22 -22.01
CA ASP A 165 3.51 7.39 -20.56
C ASP A 165 4.71 6.58 -20.01
N GLY A 166 5.75 6.39 -20.82
CA GLY A 166 7.00 5.67 -20.46
C GLY A 166 8.14 6.58 -20.02
#